data_AF-A0A0F9DI63-F1
#
_entry.id   AF-A0A0F9DI63-F1
#
_cell.length_a   1.000
_cell.length_b   1.000
_cell.length_c   1.000
_cell.angle_alpha   90.00
_cell.angle_beta   90.00
_cell.angle_gamma   90.00
#
_symmetry.space_group_name_H-M   'P 1'
#
loop_
_entity.id
_entity.type
_entity.pdbx_description
1 polymer ?
#
loop_
_entity_poly.entity_id
_entity_poly.type
_entity_poly.pdbx_seq_one_letter_code
_entity_poly.pdbx_strand_id
1 'polypeptide(L)'
;MFRIILNSWLAALLLMVTIAGTSFAQSLKPELSFNSPYQQTRTEYNYSKELKLNGDYFEGYISDIKSILISPSGWERSDWIKASLITGITAGLYTQDQKIQDWVQENRSSVSDGVSEFAKPFGDGRYTLPGLGALYLY
;
A
#
# COMPACT_ATOMS: atom_id res chain seq x y z
N MET A 1 -32.80 6.46 -13.91
CA MET A 1 -32.10 6.63 -12.60
C MET A 1 -30.68 6.05 -12.60
N PHE A 2 -30.45 4.86 -13.13
CA PHE A 2 -29.12 4.19 -13.17
C PHE A 2 -27.98 5.01 -13.83
N ARG A 3 -28.27 5.76 -14.91
CA ARG A 3 -27.29 6.61 -15.61
C ARG A 3 -26.82 7.84 -14.82
N ILE A 4 -27.60 8.29 -13.83
CA ILE A 4 -27.25 9.46 -13.00
C ILE A 4 -26.27 9.04 -11.88
N ILE A 5 -26.44 7.82 -11.35
CA ILE A 5 -25.61 7.26 -10.27
C ILE A 5 -24.22 6.87 -10.80
N LEU A 6 -24.16 6.23 -11.98
CA LEU A 6 -22.89 5.83 -12.60
C LEU A 6 -22.01 7.03 -12.98
N ASN A 7 -22.63 8.09 -13.51
CA ASN A 7 -21.92 9.34 -13.84
C ASN A 7 -21.42 10.06 -12.59
N SER A 8 -22.10 9.89 -11.44
CA SER A 8 -21.69 10.46 -10.16
C SER A 8 -20.49 9.72 -9.55
N TRP A 9 -20.38 8.40 -9.73
CA TRP A 9 -19.22 7.60 -9.31
C TRP A 9 -17.97 7.87 -10.14
N LEU A 10 -18.11 7.96 -11.48
CA LEU A 10 -17.01 8.40 -12.35
C LEU A 10 -16.58 9.82 -12.01
N ALA A 11 -17.53 10.73 -11.76
CA ALA A 11 -17.21 12.08 -11.31
C ALA A 11 -16.50 12.08 -9.95
N ALA A 12 -16.90 11.24 -8.99
CA ALA A 12 -16.23 11.10 -7.70
C ALA A 12 -14.81 10.51 -7.81
N LEU A 13 -14.60 9.54 -8.71
CA LEU A 13 -13.29 8.96 -8.99
C LEU A 13 -12.37 9.97 -9.69
N LEU A 14 -12.91 10.77 -10.61
CA LEU A 14 -12.21 11.88 -11.26
C LEU A 14 -11.95 13.04 -10.29
N LEU A 15 -12.87 13.30 -9.34
CA LEU A 15 -12.74 14.30 -8.28
C LEU A 15 -11.68 13.87 -7.25
N MET A 16 -11.61 12.59 -6.89
CA MET A 16 -10.55 12.02 -6.05
C MET A 16 -9.18 12.13 -6.74
N VAL A 17 -9.10 11.80 -8.03
CA VAL A 17 -7.88 11.96 -8.84
C VAL A 17 -7.49 13.44 -8.97
N THR A 18 -8.44 14.38 -9.07
CA THR A 18 -8.13 15.81 -9.18
C THR A 18 -7.85 16.49 -7.85
N ILE A 19 -8.49 16.11 -6.74
CA ILE A 19 -8.18 16.63 -5.40
C ILE A 19 -6.83 16.08 -4.92
N ALA A 20 -6.54 14.79 -5.17
CA ALA A 20 -5.21 14.20 -4.96
C ALA A 20 -4.17 14.67 -5.99
N GLY A 21 -4.61 15.18 -7.15
CA GLY A 21 -3.73 15.59 -8.24
C GLY A 21 -3.37 17.07 -8.26
N THR A 22 -4.21 17.96 -7.72
CA THR A 22 -4.02 19.42 -7.86
C THR A 22 -3.72 20.13 -6.54
N SER A 23 -4.42 19.81 -5.45
CA SER A 23 -4.15 20.43 -4.14
C SER A 23 -2.99 19.74 -3.40
N PHE A 24 -2.84 18.43 -3.56
CA PHE A 24 -1.70 17.68 -3.01
C PHE A 24 -0.41 17.95 -3.79
N ALA A 25 -0.47 18.03 -5.12
CA ALA A 25 0.69 18.30 -5.96
C ALA A 25 1.25 19.73 -5.81
N GLN A 26 0.45 20.70 -5.40
CA GLN A 26 0.92 22.08 -5.20
C GLN A 26 1.50 22.31 -3.79
N SER A 27 1.06 21.52 -2.79
CA SER A 27 1.69 21.43 -1.47
C SER A 27 2.95 20.55 -1.49
N LEU A 28 3.05 19.62 -2.44
CA LEU A 28 4.26 18.90 -2.80
C LEU A 28 4.94 19.62 -3.97
N LYS A 29 5.52 20.80 -3.73
CA LYS A 29 6.71 21.14 -4.51
C LYS A 29 7.81 20.25 -3.96
N PRO A 30 8.22 19.14 -4.60
CA PRO A 30 9.50 18.57 -4.28
C PRO A 30 10.52 19.60 -4.76
N GLU A 31 11.01 20.43 -3.85
CA GLU A 31 12.39 20.86 -4.00
C GLU A 31 13.21 19.56 -3.89
N LEU A 32 13.42 18.92 -5.04
CA LEU A 32 14.20 17.69 -5.21
C LEU A 32 15.68 18.02 -5.02
N SER A 33 16.01 18.63 -3.88
CA SER A 33 17.29 18.51 -3.23
C SER A 33 17.11 17.41 -2.18
N PHE A 34 17.29 16.16 -2.61
CA PHE A 34 17.35 15.01 -1.71
C PHE A 34 18.66 15.07 -0.92
N ASN A 35 18.77 16.00 0.03
CA ASN A 35 19.75 15.92 1.09
C ASN A 35 19.16 15.05 2.19
N SER A 36 19.23 13.74 1.96
CA SER A 36 18.96 12.76 2.99
C SER A 36 19.92 13.01 4.18
N PRO A 37 19.42 13.24 5.41
CA PRO A 37 20.27 13.19 6.61
C PRO A 37 20.83 11.78 6.83
N TYR A 38 20.25 10.77 6.16
CA TYR A 38 20.85 9.48 5.92
C TYR A 38 21.72 9.57 4.66
N GLN A 39 22.82 10.33 4.73
CA GLN A 39 23.96 10.04 3.87
C GLN A 39 24.50 8.69 4.34
N GLN A 40 23.87 7.65 3.81
CA GLN A 40 24.33 6.28 3.88
C GLN A 40 25.79 6.31 3.46
N THR A 41 26.70 6.04 4.41
CA THR A 41 28.09 5.73 4.09
C THR A 41 28.01 4.74 2.94
N ARG A 42 28.59 5.08 1.78
CA ARG A 42 28.64 4.18 0.63
C ARG A 42 29.49 2.98 1.02
N THR A 43 28.91 2.05 1.75
CA THR A 43 29.42 0.71 1.90
C THR A 43 29.06 0.00 0.61
N GLU A 44 30.09 -0.25 -0.19
CA GLU A 44 30.05 -1.19 -1.30
C GLU A 44 29.48 -2.51 -0.78
N TYR A 45 28.19 -2.77 -1.08
CA TYR A 45 27.55 -4.03 -0.73
C TYR A 45 28.14 -5.12 -1.63
N ASN A 46 29.19 -5.77 -1.13
CA ASN A 46 29.60 -7.07 -1.62
C ASN A 46 28.43 -8.04 -1.38
N TYR A 47 27.64 -8.30 -2.42
CA TYR A 47 26.52 -9.25 -2.42
C TYR A 47 26.96 -10.70 -2.17
N SER A 48 28.26 -10.97 -2.04
CA SER A 48 28.80 -12.24 -1.55
C SER A 48 28.78 -12.33 -0.02
N LYS A 49 27.68 -11.91 0.62
CA LYS A 49 27.46 -12.19 2.04
C LYS A 49 26.48 -13.36 2.08
N GLU A 50 27.00 -14.55 2.34
CA GLU A 50 26.16 -15.72 2.65
C GLU A 50 25.07 -15.31 3.64
N LEU A 51 23.84 -15.73 3.36
CA LEU A 51 22.67 -15.45 4.19
C LEU A 51 22.84 -16.19 5.52
N LYS A 52 23.50 -15.54 6.48
CA LYS A 52 23.76 -16.10 7.81
C LYS A 52 22.51 -15.92 8.66
N LEU A 53 21.65 -16.94 8.65
CA LEU A 53 20.50 -17.07 9.55
C LEU A 53 20.97 -17.33 11.00
N ASN A 54 21.65 -16.36 11.61
CA ASN A 54 22.10 -16.43 13.01
C ASN A 54 21.22 -15.55 13.93
N GLY A 55 21.54 -15.52 15.22
CA GLY A 55 20.88 -14.66 16.20
C GLY A 55 20.86 -13.17 15.81
N ASP A 56 21.97 -12.62 15.34
CA ASP A 56 22.11 -11.22 14.92
C ASP A 56 21.16 -10.87 13.75
N TYR A 57 20.93 -11.80 12.82
CA TYR A 57 19.96 -11.61 11.73
C TYR A 57 18.56 -11.39 12.29
N PHE A 58 18.10 -12.28 13.17
CA PHE A 58 16.77 -12.16 13.79
C PHE A 58 16.69 -10.97 14.75
N GLU A 59 17.76 -10.65 15.46
CA GLU A 59 17.85 -9.49 16.35
C GLU A 59 17.65 -8.18 15.59
N GLY A 60 18.21 -8.07 14.37
CA GLY A 60 17.96 -6.95 13.46
C GLY A 60 16.46 -6.75 13.16
N TYR A 61 15.76 -7.80 12.74
CA TYR A 61 14.31 -7.70 12.48
C TYR A 61 13.50 -7.31 13.71
N ILE A 62 13.83 -7.87 14.88
CA ILE A 62 13.13 -7.53 16.12
C ILE A 62 13.39 -6.07 16.51
N SER A 63 14.62 -5.59 16.35
CA SER A 63 14.97 -4.18 16.57
C SER A 63 14.20 -3.25 15.62
N ASP A 64 14.07 -3.62 14.35
CA ASP A 64 13.33 -2.84 13.36
C ASP A 64 11.83 -2.80 13.67
N ILE A 65 11.23 -3.94 14.03
CA ILE A 65 9.82 -4.02 14.46
C ILE A 65 9.58 -3.11 15.66
N LYS A 66 10.46 -3.17 16.66
CA LYS A 66 10.37 -2.31 17.84
C LYS A 66 10.42 -0.84 17.44
N SER A 67 11.32 -0.48 16.54
CA SER A 67 11.48 0.89 16.03
C SER A 67 10.23 1.39 15.29
N ILE A 68 9.61 0.53 14.48
CA ILE A 68 8.34 0.84 13.80
C ILE A 68 7.22 1.08 14.82
N LEU A 69 7.11 0.23 15.83
CA LEU A 69 6.05 0.32 16.84
C LEU A 69 6.16 1.58 17.70
N ILE A 70 7.38 2.01 18.04
CA ILE A 70 7.60 3.23 18.81
C ILE A 70 7.66 4.47 17.92
N SER A 71 7.73 4.34 16.59
CA SER A 71 7.82 5.48 15.67
C SER A 71 6.78 6.59 15.91
N PRO A 72 5.51 6.29 16.27
CA PRO A 72 4.53 7.34 16.52
C PRO A 72 4.85 8.22 17.75
N SER A 73 5.68 7.74 18.68
CA SER A 73 6.04 8.54 19.86
C SER A 73 6.93 9.75 19.51
N GLY A 74 7.61 9.71 18.37
CA GLY A 74 8.45 10.80 17.87
C GLY A 74 7.75 11.74 16.89
N TRP A 75 6.46 11.52 16.58
CA TRP A 75 5.75 12.29 15.57
C TRP A 75 5.53 13.74 15.99
N GLU A 76 5.77 14.65 15.04
CA GLU A 76 5.43 16.06 15.22
C GLU A 76 3.94 16.30 14.94
N ARG A 77 3.44 17.49 15.28
CA ARG A 77 2.04 17.87 15.02
C ARG A 77 1.64 17.66 13.55
N SER A 78 2.55 17.94 12.62
CA SER A 78 2.31 17.78 11.18
C SER A 78 2.07 16.32 10.80
N ASP A 79 2.78 15.38 11.43
CA ASP A 79 2.64 13.94 11.17
C ASP A 79 1.32 13.40 11.70
N TRP A 80 0.90 13.83 12.89
CA TRP A 80 -0.43 13.49 13.43
C TRP A 80 -1.58 14.02 12.56
N ILE A 81 -1.43 15.21 11.98
CA ILE A 81 -2.42 15.76 11.05
C ILE A 81 -2.49 14.90 9.78
N LYS A 82 -1.34 14.53 9.20
CA LYS A 82 -1.31 13.64 8.02
C LYS A 82 -1.93 12.27 8.34
N ALA A 83 -1.54 11.67 9.46
CA ALA A 83 -2.04 10.36 9.88
C ALA A 83 -3.56 10.37 10.11
N SER A 84 -4.08 11.41 10.76
CA SER A 84 -5.52 11.54 10.99
C SER A 84 -6.30 11.78 9.68
N LEU A 85 -5.75 12.53 8.74
CA LEU A 85 -6.35 12.71 7.41
C LEU A 85 -6.40 11.39 6.64
N ILE A 86 -5.28 10.66 6.55
CA ILE A 86 -5.20 9.36 5.86
C ILE A 86 -6.15 8.35 6.51
N THR A 87 -6.12 8.26 7.84
CA THR A 87 -6.98 7.35 8.61
C THR A 87 -8.45 7.73 8.44
N GLY A 88 -8.78 9.02 8.48
CA GLY A 88 -10.16 9.51 8.30
C GLY A 88 -10.71 9.19 6.91
N ILE A 89 -9.91 9.39 5.86
CA ILE A 89 -10.29 9.00 4.48
C ILE A 89 -10.49 7.49 4.40
N THR A 90 -9.55 6.71 4.93
CA THR A 90 -9.60 5.24 4.90
C THR A 90 -10.83 4.72 5.65
N ALA A 91 -11.09 5.22 6.85
CA ALA A 91 -12.26 4.85 7.63
C ALA A 91 -13.56 5.25 6.92
N GLY A 92 -13.60 6.44 6.29
CA GLY A 92 -14.72 6.89 5.48
C GLY A 92 -15.00 5.94 4.31
N LEU A 93 -13.96 5.55 3.57
CA LEU A 93 -14.07 4.57 2.48
C LEU A 93 -14.52 3.20 3.00
N TYR A 94 -13.96 2.74 4.13
CA TYR A 94 -14.32 1.46 4.75
C TYR A 94 -15.82 1.36 5.07
N THR A 95 -16.48 2.46 5.46
CA THR A 95 -17.94 2.43 5.69
C THR A 95 -18.76 2.15 4.42
N GLN A 96 -18.15 2.32 3.25
CA GLN A 96 -18.79 2.12 1.95
C GLN A 96 -18.45 0.75 1.35
N ASP A 97 -17.46 0.03 1.90
CA ASP A 97 -16.99 -1.25 1.36
C ASP A 97 -18.13 -2.26 1.18
N GLN A 98 -19.03 -2.40 2.15
CA GLN A 98 -20.16 -3.33 2.04
C GLN A 98 -21.07 -2.99 0.86
N LYS A 99 -21.40 -1.70 0.66
CA LYS A 99 -22.27 -1.27 -0.44
C LYS A 99 -21.62 -1.53 -1.80
N ILE A 100 -20.31 -1.31 -1.89
CA ILE A 100 -19.54 -1.57 -3.10
C ILE A 100 -19.52 -3.08 -3.37
N GLN A 101 -19.26 -3.89 -2.33
CA GLN A 101 -19.27 -5.33 -2.42
C GLN A 101 -20.63 -5.84 -2.90
N ASP A 102 -21.72 -5.42 -2.25
CA ASP A 102 -23.08 -5.84 -2.61
C ASP A 102 -23.38 -5.51 -4.08
N TRP A 103 -23.07 -4.28 -4.50
CA TRP A 103 -23.25 -3.86 -5.90
C TRP A 103 -22.44 -4.71 -6.88
N VAL A 104 -21.16 -4.98 -6.59
CA VAL A 104 -20.31 -5.85 -7.44
C VAL A 104 -20.87 -7.27 -7.51
N GLN A 105 -21.33 -7.82 -6.39
CA GLN A 105 -21.89 -9.17 -6.33
C GLN A 105 -23.23 -9.27 -7.07
N GLU A 106 -24.10 -8.26 -6.95
CA GLU A 106 -25.37 -8.17 -7.68
C GLU A 106 -25.18 -8.01 -9.19
N ASN A 107 -24.08 -7.38 -9.61
CA ASN A 107 -23.74 -7.15 -11.02
C ASN A 107 -22.78 -8.19 -11.62
N ARG A 108 -22.64 -9.37 -11.02
CA ARG A 108 -21.81 -10.46 -11.56
C ARG A 108 -22.29 -10.95 -12.92
N SER A 109 -21.32 -11.36 -13.73
CA SER A 109 -21.51 -11.90 -15.07
C SER A 109 -20.51 -13.03 -15.33
N SER A 110 -20.75 -13.82 -16.38
CA SER A 110 -19.81 -14.88 -16.79
C SER A 110 -18.41 -14.35 -17.10
N VAL A 111 -18.30 -13.11 -17.61
CA VAL A 111 -17.00 -12.47 -17.88
C VAL A 111 -16.29 -12.11 -16.58
N SER A 112 -16.97 -11.45 -15.64
CA SER A 112 -16.37 -11.09 -14.35
C SER A 112 -15.96 -12.34 -13.55
N ASP A 113 -16.74 -13.41 -13.68
CA ASP A 113 -16.46 -14.68 -13.03
C ASP A 113 -15.21 -15.35 -13.60
N GLY A 114 -15.08 -15.40 -14.92
CA GLY A 114 -13.88 -15.93 -15.57
C GLY A 114 -12.61 -15.14 -15.22
N VAL A 115 -12.69 -13.81 -15.16
CA VAL A 115 -11.56 -12.96 -14.73
C VAL A 115 -11.20 -13.24 -13.27
N SER A 116 -12.20 -13.36 -12.39
CA SER A 116 -11.98 -13.69 -10.98
C SER A 116 -11.34 -15.06 -10.80
N GLU A 117 -11.80 -16.07 -11.56
CA GLU A 117 -11.25 -17.42 -11.51
C GLU A 117 -9.80 -17.49 -11.99
N PHE A 118 -9.45 -16.75 -13.06
CA PHE A 118 -8.07 -16.62 -13.52
C PHE A 118 -7.17 -15.93 -12.49
N ALA A 119 -7.67 -14.90 -11.80
CA ALA A 119 -6.90 -14.14 -10.81
C ALA A 119 -6.75 -14.87 -9.46
N LYS A 120 -7.69 -15.78 -9.14
CA LYS A 120 -7.77 -16.48 -7.85
C LYS A 120 -6.47 -17.15 -7.40
N PRO A 121 -5.71 -17.87 -8.26
CA PRO A 121 -4.47 -18.53 -7.85
C PRO A 121 -3.39 -17.57 -7.37
N PHE A 122 -3.33 -16.34 -7.89
CA PHE A 122 -2.30 -15.36 -7.49
C PHE A 122 -2.47 -14.88 -6.05
N GLY A 123 -3.71 -14.88 -5.53
CA GLY A 123 -4.02 -14.56 -4.13
C GLY A 123 -4.10 -15.77 -3.20
N ASP A 124 -4.16 -16.98 -3.76
CA ASP A 124 -4.26 -18.21 -2.98
C ASP A 124 -2.85 -18.75 -2.68
N GLY A 125 -2.47 -18.65 -1.41
CA GLY A 125 -1.14 -19.04 -0.93
C GLY A 125 -0.73 -20.47 -1.29
N ARG A 126 -1.68 -21.38 -1.56
CA ARG A 126 -1.36 -22.74 -1.99
C ARG A 126 -0.65 -22.79 -3.35
N TYR A 127 -0.94 -21.84 -4.24
CA TYR A 127 -0.30 -21.74 -5.55
C TYR A 127 0.85 -20.72 -5.54
N THR A 128 0.68 -19.61 -4.82
CA THR A 128 1.69 -18.53 -4.79
C THR A 128 2.90 -18.86 -3.92
N LEU A 129 2.73 -19.49 -2.75
CA LEU A 129 3.85 -19.74 -1.82
C LEU A 129 4.92 -20.69 -2.39
N PRO A 130 4.59 -21.81 -3.07
CA PRO A 130 5.60 -22.65 -3.69
C PRO A 130 6.39 -21.91 -4.78
N GLY A 131 5.72 -21.07 -5.58
CA GLY A 131 6.38 -20.25 -6.60
C GLY A 131 7.34 -19.24 -5.99
N LEU A 132 6.93 -18.56 -4.92
CA LEU A 132 7.81 -17.66 -4.17
C LEU A 132 8.99 -18.41 -3.54
N GLY A 133 8.76 -19.58 -2.94
CA GLY A 133 9.82 -20.42 -2.38
C GLY A 133 10.83 -20.84 -3.44
N ALA A 134 10.38 -21.27 -4.62
CA ALA A 134 11.25 -21.65 -5.73
C ALA A 134 12.09 -20.47 -6.23
N LEU A 135 11.50 -19.28 -6.37
CA LEU A 135 12.23 -18.08 -6.81
C LEU A 135 13.25 -17.58 -5.78
N TYR A 136 12.99 -17.78 -4.48
CA TYR A 136 13.88 -17.30 -3.42
C TYR A 136 15.03 -18.29 -3.12
N LEU A 137 14.85 -19.56 -3.49
CA LEU A 137 15.86 -20.62 -3.33
C LEU A 137 16.68 -20.88 -4.59
N TYR A 138 16.29 -20.30 -5.73
CA TYR A 138 17.06 -20.29 -6.99
C TYR A 138 18.04 -19.10 -7.03
#